data_AF-A0A7K0RJW3-F1
#
_entry.id   AF-A0A7K0RJW3-F1
#
_cell.length_a   1.000
_cell.length_b   1.000
_cell.length_c   1.000
_cell.angle_alpha   90.00
_cell.angle_beta   90.00
_cell.angle_gamma   90.00
#
_symmetry.space_group_name_H-M   'P 1'
#
loop_
_entity.id
_entity.type
_entity.pdbx_description
1 polymer ?
#
loop_
_entity_poly.entity_id
_entity_poly.type
_entity_poly.pdbx_seq_one_letter_code
_entity_poly.pdbx_strand_id
1 'polypeptide(L)'
;MKLTELQAVDDSNVIGTYARLPLQIVRGSGSWVWDEDDNQYLDLLCGISVTNLGHCHPQVVDAIRDQARTLIHASNLFYTEPGIRLAEKLSTSSL
;
A
#
# COMPACT_ATOMS: atom_id res chain seq x y z
N MET A 1 12.03 13.27 -9.00
CA MET A 1 13.40 13.33 -8.45
C MET A 1 14.14 12.14 -9.00
N LYS A 2 15.41 12.30 -9.34
CA LYS A 2 16.26 11.14 -9.69
C LYS A 2 16.55 10.33 -8.43
N LEU A 3 16.81 9.03 -8.57
CA LEU A 3 17.13 8.14 -7.43
C LEU A 3 18.24 8.70 -6.54
N THR A 4 19.30 9.28 -7.10
CA THR A 4 20.42 9.86 -6.33
C THR A 4 20.00 11.02 -5.44
N GLU A 5 19.05 11.83 -5.89
CA GLU A 5 18.50 12.93 -5.09
C GLU A 5 17.62 12.38 -3.96
N LEU A 6 16.85 11.32 -4.24
CA LEU A 6 16.02 10.65 -3.25
C LEU A 6 16.86 9.99 -2.15
N GLN A 7 17.97 9.34 -2.52
CA GLN A 7 18.92 8.74 -1.58
C GLN A 7 19.56 9.79 -0.66
N ALA A 8 19.97 10.94 -1.20
CA ALA A 8 20.53 12.02 -0.37
C ALA A 8 19.52 12.56 0.65
N VAL A 9 18.23 12.62 0.29
CA VAL A 9 17.15 12.98 1.22
C VAL A 9 16.94 11.89 2.27
N ASP A 10 16.93 10.61 1.90
CA ASP A 10 16.81 9.48 2.83
C ASP A 10 17.95 9.47 3.85
N ASP A 11 19.21 9.55 3.39
CA ASP A 11 20.42 9.52 4.24
C ASP A 11 20.46 10.62 5.31
N SER A 12 19.90 11.79 5.01
CA SER A 12 19.92 12.94 5.91
C SER A 12 18.72 13.02 6.86
N ASN A 13 17.62 12.32 6.56
CA ASN A 13 16.35 12.49 7.28
C ASN A 13 15.77 11.19 7.86
N VAL A 14 16.25 10.02 7.45
CA VAL A 14 15.72 8.72 7.86
C VAL A 14 16.80 7.93 8.60
N ILE A 15 16.42 7.32 9.72
CA ILE A 15 17.32 6.43 10.45
C ILE A 15 17.61 5.20 9.58
N GLY A 16 18.89 4.91 9.35
CA GLY A 16 19.36 3.80 8.50
C GLY A 16 19.08 2.40 9.09
N THR A 17 17.81 1.99 9.09
CA THR A 17 17.35 0.69 9.60
C THR A 17 17.22 -0.37 8.49
N TYR A 18 17.35 0.00 7.22
CA TYR A 18 17.20 -0.88 6.07
C TYR A 18 18.35 -0.71 5.07
N ALA A 19 18.81 -1.82 4.50
CA ALA A 19 19.69 -1.84 3.32
C ALA A 19 18.82 -1.86 2.05
N ARG A 20 18.42 -0.68 1.58
CA ARG A 20 17.56 -0.54 0.39
C ARG A 20 18.33 -0.86 -0.89
N LEU A 21 17.69 -1.56 -1.83
CA LEU A 21 18.22 -1.70 -3.19
C LEU A 21 18.20 -0.33 -3.89
N PRO A 22 19.19 -0.01 -4.74
CA PRO A 22 19.24 1.25 -5.49
C PRO A 22 18.27 1.20 -6.68
N LEU A 23 16.98 1.10 -6.39
CA LEU A 23 15.89 1.04 -7.38
C LEU A 23 14.71 1.84 -6.85
N GLN A 24 14.23 2.82 -7.62
CA GLN A 24 13.06 3.61 -7.25
C GLN A 24 11.83 3.08 -7.98
N ILE A 25 10.99 2.32 -7.29
CA ILE A 25 9.68 1.93 -7.83
C ILE A 25 8.72 3.13 -7.77
N VAL A 26 8.15 3.52 -8.92
CA VAL A 26 7.27 4.70 -9.06
C VAL A 26 5.81 4.35 -9.40
N ARG A 27 5.55 3.15 -9.91
CA ARG A 27 4.22 2.69 -10.27
C ARG A 27 4.05 1.19 -10.01
N GLY A 28 2.84 0.77 -9.66
CA GLY A 28 2.47 -0.64 -9.51
C GLY A 28 1.07 -0.92 -10.03
N SER A 29 0.86 -2.11 -10.60
CA SER A 29 -0.44 -2.58 -11.09
C SER A 29 -0.45 -4.10 -11.19
N GLY A 30 -1.38 -4.76 -10.51
CA GLY A 30 -1.43 -6.23 -10.45
C GLY A 30 -0.12 -6.77 -9.86
N SER A 31 0.50 -7.75 -10.52
CA SER A 31 1.79 -8.32 -10.09
C SER A 31 3.02 -7.57 -10.64
N TRP A 32 2.84 -6.39 -11.21
CA TRP A 32 3.91 -5.65 -11.89
C TRP A 32 4.22 -4.32 -11.19
N VAL A 33 5.49 -3.94 -11.24
CA VAL A 33 5.99 -2.63 -10.80
C VAL A 33 6.89 -2.02 -11.88
N TRP A 34 7.01 -0.69 -11.86
CA TRP A 34 7.84 0.07 -12.79
C TRP A 34 8.77 1.02 -12.03
N ASP A 35 9.99 1.15 -12.52
CA ASP A 35 10.94 2.14 -12.03
C ASP A 35 10.78 3.51 -12.70
N GLU A 36 11.61 4.48 -12.33
CA GLU A 36 11.58 5.84 -12.85
C GLU A 36 11.92 5.96 -14.35
N ASP A 37 12.55 4.93 -14.91
CA ASP A 37 12.94 4.84 -16.33
C ASP A 37 11.94 4.00 -17.17
N ASP A 38 10.78 3.67 -16.58
CA ASP A 38 9.70 2.84 -17.14
C ASP A 38 10.08 1.37 -17.42
N ASN A 39 11.16 0.87 -16.80
CA ASN A 39 11.47 -0.55 -16.81
C ASN A 39 10.42 -1.30 -15.99
N GLN A 40 9.92 -2.40 -16.54
CA GLN A 40 8.87 -3.22 -15.92
C GLN A 40 9.46 -4.45 -15.22
N TYR A 41 9.04 -4.71 -13.99
CA TYR A 41 9.46 -5.85 -13.19
C TYR A 41 8.27 -6.66 -12.70
N LEU A 42 8.37 -7.99 -12.77
CA LEU A 42 7.43 -8.88 -12.11
C LEU A 42 7.76 -8.90 -10.60
N ASP A 43 6.81 -8.51 -9.77
CA ASP A 43 6.98 -8.51 -8.31
C ASP A 43 6.74 -9.90 -7.75
N LEU A 44 7.84 -10.61 -7.47
CA LEU A 44 7.85 -11.90 -6.78
C LEU A 44 8.07 -11.78 -5.27
N LEU A 45 8.21 -10.55 -4.74
CA LEU A 45 8.32 -10.30 -3.31
C LEU A 45 6.94 -10.11 -2.67
N CYS A 46 5.98 -9.53 -3.40
CA CYS A 46 4.62 -9.23 -2.93
C CYS A 46 4.63 -8.41 -1.62
N GLY A 47 5.66 -7.59 -1.42
CA GLY A 47 5.88 -6.87 -0.17
C GLY A 47 5.88 -7.76 1.07
N ILE A 48 6.43 -8.97 1.01
CA ILE A 48 6.33 -9.99 2.08
C ILE A 48 4.86 -10.40 2.30
N SER A 49 4.21 -10.86 1.22
CA SER A 49 2.80 -11.30 1.20
C SER A 49 1.76 -10.22 1.60
N VAL A 50 2.09 -8.94 1.43
CA VAL A 50 1.20 -7.81 1.70
C VAL A 50 0.30 -7.51 0.50
N THR A 51 0.86 -7.48 -0.71
CA THR A 51 0.14 -7.07 -1.93
C THR A 51 -0.50 -8.25 -2.66
N ASN A 52 -1.12 -9.19 -1.93
CA ASN A 52 -1.66 -10.45 -2.50
C ASN A 52 -2.77 -10.25 -3.54
N LEU A 53 -3.51 -9.13 -3.47
CA LEU A 53 -4.50 -8.74 -4.49
C LEU A 53 -3.86 -8.00 -5.68
N GLY A 54 -2.54 -7.87 -5.69
CA GLY A 54 -1.78 -7.02 -6.59
C GLY A 54 -1.69 -5.56 -6.13
N HIS A 55 -0.74 -4.84 -6.71
CA HIS A 55 -0.57 -3.41 -6.53
C HIS A 55 -1.77 -2.65 -7.10
N CYS A 56 -2.28 -1.69 -6.33
CA CYS A 56 -3.35 -0.77 -6.74
C CYS A 56 -4.61 -1.46 -7.30
N HIS A 57 -5.05 -2.58 -6.70
CA HIS A 57 -6.27 -3.26 -7.13
C HIS A 57 -7.47 -2.28 -7.16
N PRO A 58 -8.19 -2.12 -8.30
CA PRO A 58 -9.18 -1.06 -8.48
C PRO A 58 -10.25 -1.00 -7.39
N GLN A 59 -10.79 -2.17 -6.99
CA GLN A 59 -11.82 -2.24 -5.94
C GLN A 59 -11.31 -1.79 -4.57
N VAL A 60 -10.02 -2.00 -4.27
CA VAL A 60 -9.42 -1.56 -3.00
C VAL A 60 -9.20 -0.05 -3.03
N VAL A 61 -8.68 0.47 -4.14
CA VAL A 61 -8.45 1.91 -4.34
C VAL A 61 -9.75 2.70 -4.24
N ASP A 62 -10.80 2.24 -4.92
CA ASP A 62 -12.10 2.92 -4.89
C ASP A 62 -12.75 2.86 -3.50
N ALA A 63 -12.73 1.70 -2.82
CA ALA A 63 -13.26 1.58 -1.47
C ALA A 63 -12.55 2.51 -0.46
N ILE A 64 -11.22 2.65 -0.55
CA ILE A 64 -10.45 3.60 0.28
C ILE A 64 -10.87 5.03 -0.03
N ARG A 65 -10.94 5.41 -1.32
CA ARG A 65 -11.29 6.78 -1.74
C ARG A 65 -12.67 7.19 -1.26
N ASP A 66 -13.66 6.31 -1.42
CA ASP A 66 -15.05 6.59 -1.04
C ASP A 66 -15.19 6.73 0.48
N GLN A 67 -14.56 5.83 1.25
CA GLN A 67 -14.60 5.91 2.71
C GLN A 67 -13.83 7.12 3.24
N ALA A 68 -12.67 7.44 2.68
CA ALA A 68 -11.86 8.59 3.09
C ALA A 68 -12.58 9.94 2.86
N ARG A 69 -13.43 10.04 1.83
CA ARG A 69 -14.31 11.20 1.60
C ARG A 69 -15.43 11.32 2.63
N THR A 70 -15.81 10.20 3.24
CA THR A 70 -16.92 10.12 4.18
C THR A 70 -16.45 10.30 5.62
N LEU A 71 -15.54 9.43 6.08
CA LEU A 71 -15.04 9.42 7.46
C LEU A 71 -13.76 8.57 7.54
N ILE A 72 -12.67 9.15 8.06
CA ILE A 72 -11.41 8.44 8.32
C ILE A 72 -11.37 7.89 9.75
N HIS A 73 -11.86 8.63 10.75
CA HIS A 73 -11.73 8.24 12.16
C HIS A 73 -12.83 8.82 13.04
N ALA A 74 -13.35 8.00 13.97
CA ALA A 74 -14.30 8.40 15.00
C ALA A 74 -14.01 7.74 16.37
N SER A 75 -12.77 7.33 16.64
CA SER A 75 -12.39 6.53 17.83
C SER A 75 -13.22 5.24 18.01
N ASN A 76 -12.98 4.51 19.10
CA ASN A 76 -13.80 3.35 19.46
C ASN A 76 -14.98 3.72 20.38
N LEU A 77 -15.18 5.01 20.71
CA LEU A 77 -16.31 5.48 21.51
C LEU A 77 -17.62 5.59 20.70
N PHE A 78 -17.52 5.62 19.38
CA PHE A 78 -18.66 5.77 18.48
C PHE A 78 -18.73 4.59 17.49
N TYR A 79 -19.93 4.31 16.99
CA TYR A 79 -20.13 3.27 15.99
C TYR A 79 -19.79 3.75 14.58
N THR A 80 -19.22 2.86 13.77
CA THR A 80 -19.07 3.05 12.32
C THR A 80 -19.54 1.79 11.60
N GLU A 81 -20.40 1.96 10.60
CA GLU A 81 -20.99 0.84 9.85
C GLU A 81 -19.94 -0.09 9.19
N PRO A 82 -18.85 0.41 8.56
CA PRO A 82 -17.89 -0.46 7.89
C PRO A 82 -17.22 -1.49 8.82
N GLY A 83 -16.86 -1.07 10.04
CA GLY A 83 -16.23 -1.95 11.02
C GLY A 83 -17.16 -3.08 11.49
N ILE A 84 -18.44 -2.77 11.73
CA ILE A 84 -19.43 -3.77 12.18
C ILE A 84 -19.75 -4.78 11.07
N ARG A 85 -19.93 -4.32 9.83
CA ARG A 85 -20.15 -5.21 8.68
C ARG A 85 -18.95 -6.11 8.40
N LEU A 86 -17.73 -5.60 8.59
CA LEU A 86 -16.52 -6.42 8.45
C LEU A 86 -16.46 -7.50 9.53
N ALA A 87 -16.78 -7.16 10.79
CA ALA A 87 -16.81 -8.13 11.89
C ALA A 87 -17.82 -9.27 11.63
N GLU A 88 -19.01 -8.95 11.13
CA GLU A 88 -20.02 -9.93 10.72
C GLU A 88 -19.50 -10.85 9.59
N LYS A 89 -18.90 -10.27 8.55
CA LYS A 89 -18.32 -11.06 7.44
C LYS A 89 -17.25 -12.01 7.94
N LEU A 90 -16.35 -11.54 8.80
CA LEU A 90 -15.25 -12.36 9.32
C LEU A 90 -15.73 -13.45 10.28
N SER A 91 -16.73 -13.18 11.12
CA SER A 91 -17.23 -14.19 12.07
C SER A 91 -18.01 -15.32 11.39
N THR A 92 -18.58 -15.05 10.22
CA THR A 92 -19.35 -16.01 9.43
C THR A 92 -18.54 -16.64 8.30
N SER A 93 -17.41 -16.04 7.92
CA SER A 93 -16.47 -16.62 6.97
C SER A 93 -15.50 -17.53 7.73
N SER A 94 -15.77 -18.84 7.70
CA SER A 94 -14.75 -19.81 8.07
C SER A 94 -13.60 -19.72 7.07
N LEU A 95 -12.39 -19.40 7.55
CA LEU A 95 -11.17 -19.92 6.95
C LEU A 95 -11.01 -21.38 7.35
#